data_AF-A0AAV4I544-F1
#
_entry.id   AF-A0AAV4I544-F1
#
_cell.length_a   1.000
_cell.length_b   1.000
_cell.length_c   1.000
_cell.angle_alpha   90.00
_cell.angle_beta   90.00
_cell.angle_gamma   90.00
#
_symmetry.space_group_name_H-M   'P 1'
#
loop_
_entity.id
_entity.type
_entity.pdbx_description
1 polymer ?
#
loop_
_entity_poly.entity_id
_entity_poly.type
_entity_poly.pdbx_seq_one_letter_code
_entity_poly.pdbx_strand_id
1 'polypeptide(L)'
;MKAANSEEKKGIQEIWQHLKARHSALSRAESARKKRSQKRKTQERFLRDPFQLFQQPKSGTLAVSRENLEAHQMKTYSDTNRELPLEETAGLIWPAASGKKFNNKPPNLQEVVAVVNKARAKSAPGPNGVPYPLYKRCPNVLKWLHKIL
;
A
#
# COMPACT_ATOMS: atom_id res chain seq x y z
N MET A 1 18.98 -3.17 63.99
CA MET A 1 17.89 -3.07 62.99
C MET A 1 16.97 -4.26 63.16
N LYS A 2 15.69 -4.08 63.50
CA LYS A 2 14.74 -5.20 63.62
C LYS A 2 14.54 -5.85 62.25
N ALA A 3 14.76 -7.16 62.16
CA ALA A 3 14.54 -7.91 60.94
C ALA A 3 13.02 -8.02 60.67
N ALA A 4 12.59 -7.63 59.47
CA ALA A 4 11.19 -7.68 59.06
C ALA A 4 10.65 -9.12 59.10
N ASN A 5 9.40 -9.27 59.57
CA ASN A 5 8.70 -10.55 59.63
C ASN A 5 8.44 -11.09 58.21
N SER A 6 8.20 -12.40 58.05
CA SER A 6 8.07 -13.02 56.72
C SER A 6 6.87 -12.46 55.94
N GLU A 7 5.79 -12.12 56.63
CA GLU A 7 4.58 -11.53 56.07
C GLU A 7 4.82 -10.11 55.54
N GLU A 8 5.59 -9.30 56.27
CA GLU A 8 5.95 -7.94 55.85
C GLU A 8 6.80 -7.97 54.58
N LYS A 9 7.75 -8.91 54.49
CA LYS A 9 8.55 -9.11 53.28
C LYS A 9 7.68 -9.50 52.08
N LYS A 10 6.67 -10.34 52.30
CA LYS A 10 5.72 -10.74 51.25
C LYS A 10 4.85 -9.57 50.78
N GLY A 11 4.33 -8.77 51.71
CA GLY A 11 3.56 -7.56 51.37
C GLY A 11 4.38 -6.54 50.58
N ILE A 12 5.64 -6.31 50.96
CA ILE A 12 6.56 -5.44 50.21
C ILE A 12 6.82 -5.98 48.80
N GLN A 13 7.00 -7.30 48.66
CA GLN A 13 7.19 -7.96 47.36
C GLN A 13 6.00 -7.72 46.43
N GLU A 14 4.78 -7.87 46.93
CA GLU A 14 3.54 -7.67 46.16
C GLU A 14 3.38 -6.22 45.70
N ILE A 15 3.62 -5.26 46.60
CA ILE A 15 3.60 -3.82 46.27
C ILE A 15 4.65 -3.50 45.21
N TRP A 16 5.87 -4.04 45.36
CA TRP A 16 6.94 -3.85 44.39
C TRP A 16 6.59 -4.43 43.01
N GLN A 17 6.04 -5.64 42.95
CA GLN A 17 5.59 -6.25 41.69
C GLN A 17 4.52 -5.39 41.01
N HIS A 18 3.55 -4.88 41.77
CA HIS A 18 2.50 -4.02 41.25
C HIS A 18 3.05 -2.69 40.71
N LEU A 19 3.96 -2.04 41.45
CA LEU A 19 4.65 -0.83 40.99
C LEU A 19 5.47 -1.07 39.73
N LYS A 20 6.23 -2.17 39.67
CA LYS A 20 7.03 -2.56 38.51
C LYS A 20 6.16 -2.80 37.28
N ALA A 21 5.00 -3.46 37.45
CA ALA A 21 4.04 -3.70 36.38
C ALA A 21 3.47 -2.38 35.85
N ARG A 22 3.05 -1.46 36.73
CA ARG A 22 2.56 -0.12 36.36
C ARG A 22 3.61 0.68 35.61
N HIS A 23 4.84 0.73 36.13
CA HIS A 23 5.95 1.43 35.48
C HIS A 23 6.22 0.86 34.07
N SER A 24 6.27 -0.47 33.95
CA SER A 24 6.52 -1.14 32.66
C SER A 24 5.38 -0.91 31.66
N ALA A 25 4.13 -0.81 32.12
CA ALA A 25 2.99 -0.47 31.27
C ALA A 25 3.09 0.97 30.75
N LEU A 26 3.40 1.93 31.64
CA LEU A 26 3.59 3.34 31.27
C LEU A 26 4.75 3.53 30.29
N SER A 27 5.90 2.89 30.55
CA SER A 27 7.06 2.96 29.65
C SER A 27 6.77 2.42 28.26
N ARG A 28 6.03 1.30 28.16
CA ARG A 28 5.56 0.75 26.88
C ARG A 28 4.59 1.70 26.17
N ALA A 29 3.65 2.30 26.89
CA ALA A 29 2.69 3.25 26.32
C ALA A 29 3.38 4.51 25.76
N GLU A 30 4.33 5.07 26.51
CA GLU A 30 5.14 6.22 26.07
C GLU A 30 6.02 5.86 24.87
N SER A 31 6.69 4.70 24.90
CA SER A 31 7.49 4.22 23.75
C SER A 31 6.64 4.05 22.49
N ALA A 32 5.43 3.49 22.63
CA ALA A 32 4.49 3.33 21.52
C ALA A 32 3.99 4.69 20.99
N ARG A 33 3.79 5.68 21.86
CA ARG A 33 3.44 7.05 21.46
C ARG A 33 4.57 7.72 20.69
N LYS A 34 5.81 7.64 21.19
CA LYS A 34 7.01 8.17 20.52
C LYS A 34 7.22 7.53 19.16
N LYS A 35 7.10 6.20 19.06
CA LYS A 35 7.21 5.46 17.79
C LYS A 35 6.13 5.88 16.78
N ARG A 36 4.88 6.07 17.23
CA ARG A 36 3.79 6.60 16.38
C ARG A 36 4.08 8.02 15.87
N SER A 37 4.58 8.89 16.74
CA SER A 37 4.96 10.26 16.38
C SER A 37 6.11 10.29 15.36
N GLN A 38 7.16 9.50 15.59
CA GLN A 38 8.26 9.37 14.63
C GLN A 38 7.78 8.84 13.28
N LYS A 39 6.96 7.78 13.26
CA LYS A 39 6.39 7.24 12.02
C LYS A 39 5.62 8.31 11.24
N ARG A 40 4.78 9.10 11.92
CA ARG A 40 4.05 10.20 11.29
C ARG A 40 4.99 11.24 10.69
N LYS A 41 5.99 11.71 11.44
CA LYS A 41 6.98 12.68 10.94
C LYS A 41 7.74 12.14 9.73
N THR A 42 8.15 10.87 9.75
CA THR A 42 8.82 10.22 8.61
C THR A 42 7.90 10.15 7.40
N GLN A 43 6.62 9.80 7.58
CA GLN A 43 5.63 9.78 6.51
C GLN A 43 5.36 11.18 5.94
N GLU A 44 5.18 12.19 6.79
CA GLU A 44 4.99 13.58 6.39
C GLU A 44 6.22 14.09 5.60
N ARG A 45 7.44 13.76 6.06
CA ARG A 45 8.69 14.06 5.33
C ARG A 45 8.74 13.38 3.96
N PHE A 46 8.39 12.10 3.89
CA PHE A 46 8.38 11.34 2.64
C PHE A 46 7.33 11.87 1.65
N LEU A 47 6.12 12.20 2.11
CA LEU A 47 5.09 12.76 1.25
C LEU A 47 5.45 14.15 0.74
N ARG A 48 6.18 14.94 1.54
CA ARG A 48 6.66 16.27 1.14
C ARG A 48 7.73 16.19 0.03
N ASP A 49 8.65 15.25 0.13
CA ASP A 49 9.70 15.01 -0.87
C ASP A 49 10.01 13.50 -0.96
N PRO A 50 9.30 12.77 -1.83
CA PRO A 50 9.48 11.32 -1.96
C PRO A 50 10.78 10.96 -2.67
N PHE A 51 11.40 11.92 -3.39
CA PHE A 51 12.57 11.68 -4.21
C PHE A 51 13.89 11.85 -3.46
N GLN A 52 13.85 12.40 -2.25
CA GLN A 52 15.01 12.53 -1.37
C GLN A 52 15.72 11.20 -1.09
N LEU A 53 14.99 10.07 -1.12
CA LEU A 53 15.55 8.71 -0.97
C LEU A 53 16.29 8.23 -2.23
N PHE A 54 15.87 8.73 -3.41
CA PHE A 54 16.45 8.39 -4.71
C PHE A 54 17.53 9.36 -5.15
N GLN A 55 17.76 10.43 -4.38
CA GLN A 55 18.96 11.23 -4.50
C GLN A 55 20.14 10.43 -3.95
N GLN A 56 20.62 9.48 -4.75
CA GLN A 56 21.98 8.97 -4.55
C GLN A 56 22.95 10.16 -4.66
N PRO A 57 24.04 10.18 -3.87
CA PRO A 57 25.08 11.15 -4.09
C PRO A 57 25.57 11.01 -5.54
N LYS A 58 25.22 11.97 -6.40
CA LYS A 58 25.66 12.06 -7.80
C LYS A 58 27.12 12.52 -7.87
N SER A 59 27.96 11.99 -7.00
CA SER A 59 29.36 12.35 -6.89
C SER A 59 30.20 11.12 -7.18
N GLY A 60 30.79 11.12 -8.37
CA GLY A 60 31.76 10.13 -8.81
C GLY A 60 32.33 10.59 -10.13
N THR A 61 33.64 10.82 -10.18
CA THR A 61 34.35 11.06 -11.44
C THR A 61 34.66 9.71 -12.03
N LEU A 62 34.02 9.38 -13.15
CA LEU A 62 34.39 8.18 -13.90
C LEU A 62 35.67 8.48 -14.68
N ALA A 63 36.73 7.72 -14.45
CA ALA A 63 38.01 7.87 -15.16
C ALA A 63 37.97 7.37 -16.61
N VAL A 64 36.84 6.83 -17.05
CA VAL A 64 36.67 6.23 -18.38
C VAL A 64 36.14 7.29 -19.34
N SER A 65 36.67 7.29 -20.57
CA SER A 65 36.19 8.19 -21.62
C SER A 65 34.74 7.89 -21.99
N ARG A 66 34.05 8.90 -22.54
CA ARG A 66 32.65 8.78 -22.93
C ARG A 66 32.44 7.68 -23.98
N GLU A 67 33.34 7.58 -24.95
CA GLU A 67 33.25 6.64 -26.06
C GLU A 67 33.32 5.19 -25.56
N ASN A 68 34.22 4.91 -24.62
CA ASN A 68 34.37 3.57 -24.03
C ASN A 68 33.12 3.16 -23.24
N LEU A 69 32.52 4.10 -22.53
CA LEU A 69 31.30 3.85 -21.76
C LEU A 69 30.08 3.64 -22.67
N GLU A 70 29.92 4.46 -23.71
CA GLU A 70 28.87 4.30 -24.71
C GLU A 70 29.03 2.97 -25.47
N ALA A 71 30.26 2.60 -25.86
CA ALA A 71 30.54 1.32 -26.49
C ALA A 71 30.20 0.13 -25.57
N HIS A 72 30.55 0.22 -24.28
CA HIS A 72 30.16 -0.80 -23.29
C HIS A 72 28.63 -0.88 -23.15
N GLN A 73 27.93 0.25 -23.02
CA GLN A 73 26.46 0.25 -22.92
C GLN A 73 25.82 -0.35 -24.16
N MET A 74 26.29 0.03 -25.35
CA MET A 74 25.79 -0.51 -26.60
C MET A 74 26.00 -2.02 -26.66
N LYS A 75 27.18 -2.50 -26.30
CA LYS A 75 27.49 -3.93 -26.24
C LYS A 75 26.64 -4.70 -25.21
N THR A 76 26.39 -4.12 -24.03
CA THR A 76 25.70 -4.80 -22.93
C THR A 76 24.19 -4.78 -23.06
N TYR A 77 23.62 -3.67 -23.52
CA TYR A 77 22.18 -3.41 -23.47
C TYR A 77 21.52 -3.25 -24.84
N SER A 78 22.28 -3.28 -25.93
CA SER A 78 21.69 -3.32 -27.27
C SER A 78 21.48 -4.76 -27.70
N ASP A 79 20.27 -5.03 -28.18
CA ASP A 79 19.97 -6.23 -28.94
C ASP A 79 20.28 -5.96 -30.41
N THR A 80 21.24 -6.72 -30.98
CA THR A 80 21.62 -6.65 -32.40
C THR A 80 20.44 -6.96 -33.32
N ASN A 81 19.49 -7.77 -32.85
CA ASN A 81 18.34 -8.24 -33.61
C ASN A 81 17.06 -7.48 -33.27
N ARG A 82 17.15 -6.32 -32.58
CA ARG A 82 15.97 -5.53 -32.19
C ARG A 82 15.06 -5.14 -33.38
N GLU A 83 15.64 -5.03 -34.57
CA GLU A 83 14.96 -4.63 -35.81
C GLU A 83 14.45 -5.83 -36.60
N LEU A 84 14.87 -7.05 -36.22
CA LEU A 84 14.34 -8.28 -36.80
C LEU A 84 12.97 -8.57 -36.17
N PRO A 85 11.91 -8.69 -36.98
CA PRO A 85 10.64 -9.18 -36.47
C PRO A 85 10.84 -10.54 -35.80
N LEU A 86 10.25 -10.71 -34.61
CA LEU A 86 10.23 -12.01 -33.95
C LEU A 86 9.48 -12.99 -34.85
N GLU A 87 10.05 -14.19 -35.02
CA GLU A 87 9.37 -15.27 -35.73
C GLU A 87 8.07 -15.66 -35.00
N GLU A 88 7.11 -16.21 -35.75
CA GLU A 88 5.93 -16.81 -35.14
C GLU A 88 6.39 -17.90 -34.18
N THR A 89 6.17 -17.65 -32.88
CA THR A 89 6.55 -18.56 -31.81
C THR A 89 5.90 -19.92 -32.03
N ALA A 90 6.72 -20.90 -32.42
CA ALA A 90 6.27 -22.26 -32.65
C ALA A 90 5.56 -22.81 -31.40
N GLY A 91 4.31 -23.26 -31.57
CA GLY A 91 3.50 -23.83 -30.49
C GLY A 91 2.53 -22.87 -29.79
N LEU A 92 2.47 -21.59 -30.16
CA LEU A 92 1.36 -20.74 -29.72
C LEU A 92 0.07 -21.12 -30.46
N ILE A 93 -0.88 -21.66 -29.70
CA ILE A 93 -2.25 -21.87 -30.17
C ILE A 93 -3.02 -20.58 -29.92
N TRP A 94 -3.26 -19.81 -30.98
CA TRP A 94 -4.19 -18.70 -30.90
C TRP A 94 -5.60 -19.23 -30.60
N PRO A 95 -6.30 -18.73 -29.58
CA PRO A 95 -7.67 -19.15 -29.34
C PRO A 95 -8.53 -18.75 -30.55
N ALA A 96 -9.49 -19.60 -30.90
CA ALA A 96 -10.48 -19.23 -31.91
C ALA A 96 -11.17 -17.92 -31.53
N ALA A 97 -11.46 -17.07 -32.52
CA ALA A 97 -12.18 -15.84 -32.30
C ALA A 97 -13.47 -16.13 -31.52
N SER A 98 -13.72 -15.38 -30.44
CA SER A 98 -14.89 -15.61 -29.61
C SER A 98 -16.16 -15.39 -30.45
N GLY A 99 -17.00 -16.41 -30.61
CA GLY A 99 -18.26 -16.29 -31.36
C GLY A 99 -19.29 -15.34 -30.72
N LYS A 100 -19.06 -14.93 -29.47
CA LYS A 100 -19.89 -13.94 -28.76
C LYS A 100 -19.26 -12.56 -28.90
N LYS A 101 -19.99 -11.62 -29.50
CA LYS A 101 -19.59 -10.20 -29.50
C LYS A 101 -19.59 -9.67 -28.06
N PHE A 102 -18.62 -8.83 -27.74
CA PHE A 102 -18.59 -8.14 -26.46
C PHE A 102 -19.81 -7.20 -26.33
N ASN A 103 -20.47 -7.21 -25.17
CA ASN A 103 -21.62 -6.37 -24.92
C ASN A 103 -21.16 -4.97 -24.50
N ASN A 104 -21.21 -4.01 -25.43
CA ASN A 104 -20.85 -2.61 -25.19
C ASN A 104 -22.00 -1.78 -24.58
N LYS A 105 -23.13 -2.39 -24.20
CA LYS A 105 -24.22 -1.67 -23.57
C LYS A 105 -23.81 -1.20 -22.16
N PRO A 106 -24.32 -0.04 -21.71
CA PRO A 106 -24.12 0.38 -20.33
C PRO A 106 -24.72 -0.65 -19.37
N PRO A 107 -24.20 -0.74 -18.13
CA PRO A 107 -24.64 -1.71 -17.15
C PRO A 107 -26.12 -1.47 -16.78
N ASN A 108 -26.87 -2.54 -16.60
CA ASN A 108 -28.24 -2.47 -16.10
C ASN A 108 -28.26 -2.09 -14.60
N LEU A 109 -29.34 -1.48 -14.14
CA LEU A 109 -29.54 -1.14 -12.73
C LEU A 109 -29.33 -2.35 -11.81
N GLN A 110 -29.78 -3.54 -12.22
CA GLN A 110 -29.58 -4.77 -11.44
C GLN A 110 -28.11 -5.15 -11.28
N GLU A 111 -27.32 -5.00 -12.35
CA GLU A 111 -25.87 -5.25 -12.34
C GLU A 111 -25.17 -4.24 -11.42
N VAL A 112 -25.56 -2.97 -11.51
CA VAL A 112 -25.05 -1.90 -10.62
C VAL A 112 -25.37 -2.21 -9.16
N VAL A 113 -26.62 -2.60 -8.85
CA VAL A 113 -27.04 -2.97 -7.48
C VAL A 113 -26.22 -4.16 -6.98
N ALA A 114 -26.00 -5.19 -7.80
CA ALA A 114 -25.20 -6.35 -7.43
C ALA A 114 -23.75 -5.97 -7.08
N VAL A 115 -23.14 -5.10 -7.88
CA VAL A 115 -21.77 -4.60 -7.63
C VAL A 115 -21.71 -3.77 -6.35
N VAL A 116 -22.65 -2.84 -6.16
CA VAL A 116 -22.73 -2.02 -4.94
C VAL A 116 -22.88 -2.89 -3.70
N ASN A 117 -23.73 -3.91 -3.75
CA ASN A 117 -23.96 -4.79 -2.62
C ASN A 117 -22.73 -5.64 -2.27
N LYS A 118 -21.97 -6.08 -3.28
CA LYS A 118 -20.71 -6.82 -3.10
C LYS A 118 -19.60 -5.98 -2.46
N ALA A 119 -19.55 -4.67 -2.74
CA ALA A 119 -18.56 -3.77 -2.15
C ALA A 119 -18.75 -3.60 -0.63
N ARG A 120 -17.67 -3.47 0.14
CA ARG A 120 -17.77 -3.18 1.58
C ARG A 120 -18.26 -1.74 1.78
N ALA A 121 -19.13 -1.53 2.78
CA ALA A 121 -19.65 -0.18 3.07
C ALA A 121 -18.55 0.82 3.47
N LYS A 122 -17.41 0.35 3.98
CA LYS A 122 -16.23 1.16 4.34
C LYS A 122 -15.19 1.28 3.22
N SER A 123 -15.48 0.77 2.02
CA SER A 123 -14.58 0.95 0.87
C SER A 123 -14.45 2.44 0.53
N ALA A 124 -13.28 2.81 0.00
CA ALA A 124 -13.04 4.16 -0.49
C ALA A 124 -14.07 4.54 -1.57
N PRO A 125 -14.60 5.77 -1.55
CA PRO A 125 -15.50 6.25 -2.59
C PRO A 125 -14.79 6.31 -3.95
N GLY A 126 -15.57 6.21 -5.02
CA GLY A 126 -15.07 6.38 -6.38
C GLY A 126 -14.78 7.85 -6.70
N PRO A 127 -14.46 8.17 -7.98
CA PRO A 127 -14.13 9.53 -8.42
C PRO A 127 -15.18 10.59 -8.11
N ASN A 128 -16.46 10.19 -7.98
CA ASN A 128 -17.55 11.10 -7.61
C ASN A 128 -17.60 11.44 -6.11
N GLY A 129 -16.74 10.86 -5.28
CA GLY A 129 -16.67 11.12 -3.84
C GLY A 129 -17.85 10.56 -3.03
N VAL A 130 -18.80 9.87 -3.66
CA VAL A 130 -20.01 9.37 -2.98
C VAL A 130 -19.72 8.04 -2.26
N PRO A 131 -19.99 7.95 -0.95
CA PRO A 131 -19.63 6.77 -0.18
C PRO A 131 -20.64 5.63 -0.38
N TYR A 132 -20.16 4.38 -0.36
CA TYR A 132 -20.99 3.17 -0.53
C TYR A 132 -22.21 3.04 0.40
N PRO A 133 -22.20 3.50 1.67
CA PRO A 133 -23.38 3.48 2.51
C PRO A 133 -24.56 4.25 1.91
N LEU A 134 -24.31 5.33 1.15
CA LEU A 134 -25.35 6.08 0.47
C LEU A 134 -26.06 5.22 -0.58
N TYR A 135 -25.29 4.56 -1.45
CA TYR A 135 -25.87 3.68 -2.48
C TYR A 135 -26.65 2.51 -1.89
N LYS A 136 -26.18 1.94 -0.77
CA LYS A 136 -26.82 0.80 -0.11
C LYS A 136 -28.08 1.18 0.65
N ARG A 137 -28.09 2.34 1.32
CA ARG A 137 -29.20 2.79 2.18
C ARG A 137 -30.23 3.62 1.44
N CYS A 138 -29.85 4.26 0.33
CA CYS A 138 -30.69 5.17 -0.45
C CYS A 138 -30.92 4.62 -1.87
N PRO A 139 -31.81 3.64 -2.08
CA PRO A 139 -32.01 2.99 -3.38
C PRO A 139 -32.51 3.95 -4.47
N ASN A 140 -33.23 5.02 -4.09
CA ASN A 140 -33.70 6.03 -5.05
C ASN A 140 -32.56 6.89 -5.60
N VAL A 141 -31.52 7.15 -4.80
CA VAL A 141 -30.33 7.87 -5.26
C VAL A 141 -29.58 7.01 -6.28
N LEU A 142 -29.41 5.72 -5.99
CA LEU A 142 -28.76 4.80 -6.92
C LEU A 142 -29.53 4.69 -8.25
N LYS A 143 -30.86 4.60 -8.19
CA LYS A 143 -31.73 4.64 -9.38
C LYS A 143 -31.57 5.92 -10.18
N TRP A 144 -31.49 7.07 -9.52
CA TRP A 144 -31.33 8.35 -10.19
C TRP A 144 -29.96 8.49 -10.84
N LEU A 145 -28.90 8.08 -10.13
CA LEU A 145 -27.53 8.06 -10.66
C LEU A 145 -27.36 7.10 -11.85
N HIS A 146 -28.12 6.00 -11.88
CA HIS A 146 -28.13 5.09 -13.02
C HIS A 146 -28.75 5.72 -14.27
N LYS A 147 -29.73 6.63 -14.12
CA LYS A 147 -30.36 7.32 -15.26
C LYS A 147 -29.47 8.36 -15.95
N ILE A 148 -28.40 8.80 -15.27
CA ILE A 148 -27.45 9.80 -15.80
C ILE A 148 -26.14 9.16 -16.30
N LEU A 149 -26.04 7.83 -16.24
CA LEU A 149 -24.98 7.03 -16.89
C LEU A 149 -25.33 6.80 -18.35
#